data_AF-A0A2S2PQK5-F1
#
_entry.id   AF-A0A2S2PQK5-F1
#
_cell.length_a   1.000
_cell.length_b   1.000
_cell.length_c   1.000
_cell.angle_alpha   90.00
_cell.angle_beta   90.00
_cell.angle_gamma   90.00
#
_symmetry.space_group_name_H-M   'P 1'
#
loop_
_entity.id
_entity.type
_entity.pdbx_description
1 polymer ?
#
loop_
_entity_poly.entity_id
_entity_poly.type
_entity_poly.pdbx_seq_one_letter_code
_entity_poly.pdbx_strand_id
1 'polypeptide(L)'
;MAETNTFIEIVQQAKLGIIHPVLITPQELLEHIKDIKVSLPGGTDLPTDLDITNIYELVKLSDLAIYYANDNIVFILTLPLIYQNNFILYNLIPKPVCKENNCVYIKPSNKFLAISRSKEHYATYDEFHYTYCKHAREFLLCPEIHPLHPRSIRPICEVQLLQDPENVPYSCETMHVQIATTIFHKLRFKNEWIYITKKEVIFVTCDEDKESTSHTLEGLGIISLNETCKGYATRDVLIPGKID
;
A
#
# COMPACT_ATOMS: atom_id res chain seq x y z
N MET A 1 -33.62 12.82 -31.05
CA MET A 1 -32.96 13.78 -30.14
C MET A 1 -32.65 13.13 -28.79
N ALA A 2 -33.63 12.58 -28.06
CA ALA A 2 -33.38 11.89 -26.78
C ALA A 2 -32.43 10.67 -26.92
N GLU A 3 -32.68 9.78 -27.88
CA GLU A 3 -31.84 8.59 -28.11
C GLU A 3 -30.40 8.91 -28.51
N THR A 4 -30.20 9.95 -29.32
CA THR A 4 -28.86 10.41 -29.73
C THR A 4 -28.05 10.95 -28.55
N ASN A 5 -28.72 11.60 -27.58
CA ASN A 5 -28.07 12.10 -26.37
C ASN A 5 -27.63 10.94 -25.47
N THR A 6 -28.49 9.93 -25.27
CA THR A 6 -28.15 8.74 -24.47
C THR A 6 -26.96 7.97 -25.06
N PHE A 7 -26.89 7.86 -26.38
CA PHE A 7 -25.74 7.22 -27.03
C PHE A 7 -24.42 7.97 -26.80
N ILE A 8 -24.45 9.31 -26.90
CA ILE A 8 -23.28 10.14 -26.61
C ILE A 8 -22.84 9.96 -25.15
N GLU A 9 -23.79 9.94 -24.21
CA GLU A 9 -23.53 9.70 -22.79
C GLU A 9 -22.89 8.34 -22.54
N ILE A 10 -23.38 7.28 -23.18
CA ILE A 10 -22.81 5.92 -23.08
C ILE A 10 -21.34 5.94 -23.51
N VAL A 11 -21.03 6.54 -24.67
CA VAL A 11 -19.66 6.60 -25.20
C VAL A 11 -18.76 7.48 -24.31
N GLN A 12 -19.28 8.59 -23.79
CA GLN A 12 -18.54 9.47 -22.88
C GLN A 12 -18.21 8.77 -21.56
N GLN A 13 -19.17 8.06 -20.95
CA GLN A 13 -18.93 7.27 -19.74
C GLN A 13 -17.94 6.13 -19.99
N ALA A 14 -18.05 5.44 -21.12
CA ALA A 14 -17.14 4.36 -21.45
C ALA A 14 -15.68 4.84 -21.62
N LYS A 15 -15.47 6.05 -22.17
CA LYS A 15 -14.14 6.69 -22.22
C LYS A 15 -13.57 7.01 -20.83
N LEU A 16 -14.43 7.14 -19.83
CA LEU A 16 -14.05 7.32 -18.42
C LEU A 16 -13.92 5.99 -17.66
N GLY A 17 -14.05 4.84 -18.35
CA GLY A 17 -14.00 3.52 -17.74
C GLY A 17 -15.32 3.07 -17.08
N ILE A 18 -16.41 3.81 -17.29
CA ILE A 18 -17.70 3.57 -16.65
C ILE A 18 -18.64 2.88 -17.65
N ILE A 19 -19.17 1.71 -17.28
CA ILE A 19 -20.20 1.03 -18.05
C ILE A 19 -21.56 1.66 -17.75
N HIS A 20 -22.22 2.14 -18.80
CA HIS A 20 -23.57 2.68 -18.68
C HIS A 20 -24.60 1.55 -18.46
N PRO A 21 -25.52 1.64 -17.48
CA PRO A 21 -26.49 0.57 -17.16
C PRO A 21 -27.44 0.16 -18.29
N VAL A 22 -27.63 1.04 -19.29
CA VAL A 22 -28.40 0.75 -20.52
C VAL A 22 -27.72 -0.31 -21.39
N LEU A 23 -26.39 -0.45 -21.31
CA LEU A 23 -25.67 -1.51 -22.04
C LEU A 23 -25.83 -2.86 -21.35
N ILE A 24 -25.71 -2.87 -20.03
CA ILE A 24 -25.83 -4.06 -19.20
C ILE A 24 -26.19 -3.63 -17.78
N THR A 25 -27.22 -4.24 -17.22
CA THR A 25 -27.59 -3.98 -15.83
C THR A 25 -26.65 -4.71 -14.86
N PRO A 26 -26.50 -4.23 -13.61
CA PRO A 26 -25.68 -4.92 -12.61
C PRO A 26 -26.11 -6.39 -12.37
N GLN A 27 -27.40 -6.70 -12.49
CA GLN A 27 -27.92 -8.07 -12.35
C GLN A 27 -27.52 -8.95 -13.54
N GLU A 28 -27.68 -8.47 -14.76
CA GLU A 28 -27.25 -9.20 -15.96
C GLU A 28 -25.74 -9.46 -15.93
N LEU A 29 -24.94 -8.44 -15.57
CA LEU A 29 -23.49 -8.59 -15.45
C LEU A 29 -23.12 -9.64 -14.41
N LEU A 30 -23.77 -9.65 -13.24
CA LEU A 30 -23.52 -10.63 -12.20
C LEU A 30 -23.79 -12.06 -12.68
N GLU A 31 -24.91 -12.30 -13.38
CA GLU A 31 -25.22 -13.64 -13.92
C GLU A 31 -24.18 -14.08 -14.96
N HIS A 32 -23.81 -13.19 -15.89
CA HIS A 32 -22.75 -13.49 -16.86
C HIS A 32 -21.40 -13.83 -16.20
N ILE A 33 -21.02 -13.11 -15.14
CA ILE A 33 -19.76 -13.37 -14.44
C ILE A 33 -19.81 -14.68 -13.63
N LYS A 34 -20.96 -15.06 -13.08
CA LYS A 34 -21.14 -16.37 -12.41
C LYS A 34 -20.88 -17.52 -13.38
N ASP A 35 -21.39 -17.41 -14.61
CA ASP A 35 -21.14 -18.42 -15.64
C ASP A 35 -19.65 -18.50 -16.01
N ILE A 36 -18.98 -17.35 -16.13
CA ILE A 36 -17.54 -17.28 -16.41
C ILE A 36 -16.73 -17.90 -15.27
N LYS A 37 -17.14 -17.71 -14.01
CA LYS A 37 -16.42 -18.19 -12.81
C LYS A 37 -16.14 -19.70 -12.86
N VAL A 38 -17.03 -20.49 -13.46
CA VAL A 38 -16.88 -21.96 -13.60
C VAL A 38 -15.75 -22.35 -14.57
N SER A 39 -15.39 -21.45 -15.48
CA SER A 39 -14.41 -21.67 -16.55
C SER A 39 -13.05 -21.03 -16.30
N LEU A 40 -12.83 -20.42 -15.13
CA LEU A 40 -11.59 -19.72 -14.83
C LEU A 40 -10.39 -20.67 -14.86
N PRO A 41 -9.21 -20.19 -15.30
CA PRO A 41 -7.97 -20.95 -15.23
C PRO A 41 -7.71 -21.45 -13.81
N GLY A 42 -7.23 -22.70 -13.70
CA GLY A 42 -6.90 -23.28 -12.40
C GLY A 42 -5.90 -22.44 -11.61
N GLY A 43 -6.17 -22.24 -10.32
CA GLY A 43 -5.32 -21.43 -9.43
C GLY A 43 -5.58 -19.93 -9.49
N THR A 44 -6.58 -19.49 -10.27
CA THR A 44 -7.04 -18.09 -10.31
C THR A 44 -8.46 -17.94 -9.77
N ASP A 45 -8.81 -16.76 -9.27
CA ASP A 45 -10.17 -16.38 -8.90
C ASP A 45 -10.41 -14.89 -9.23
N LEU A 46 -11.64 -14.44 -9.08
CA LEU A 46 -12.00 -13.03 -9.13
C LEU A 46 -11.58 -12.32 -7.82
N PRO A 47 -11.27 -11.01 -7.88
CA PRO A 47 -10.78 -10.27 -6.72
C PRO A 47 -11.86 -10.01 -5.66
N THR A 48 -13.14 -10.20 -5.98
CA THR A 48 -14.28 -9.94 -5.10
C THR A 48 -15.27 -11.10 -5.16
N ASP A 49 -16.07 -11.24 -4.11
CA ASP A 49 -17.21 -12.16 -4.10
C ASP A 49 -18.27 -11.73 -5.12
N LEU A 50 -19.00 -12.71 -5.66
CA LEU A 50 -20.04 -12.48 -6.66
C LEU A 50 -21.40 -12.26 -6.03
N ASP A 51 -21.62 -11.04 -5.58
CA ASP A 51 -22.92 -10.55 -5.13
C ASP A 51 -23.23 -9.15 -5.68
N ILE A 52 -24.48 -8.73 -5.55
CA ILE A 52 -24.97 -7.46 -6.10
C ILE A 52 -24.32 -6.22 -5.45
N THR A 53 -23.78 -6.35 -4.24
CA THR A 53 -23.08 -5.28 -3.52
C THR A 53 -21.68 -5.10 -4.10
N ASN A 54 -21.00 -6.21 -4.37
CA ASN A 54 -19.60 -6.26 -4.77
C ASN A 54 -19.40 -6.15 -6.30
N ILE A 55 -20.45 -6.30 -7.12
CA ILE A 55 -20.36 -6.18 -8.58
C ILE A 55 -19.81 -4.82 -9.03
N TYR A 56 -20.18 -3.74 -8.34
CA TYR A 56 -19.68 -2.40 -8.63
C TYR A 56 -18.18 -2.26 -8.35
N GLU A 57 -17.70 -2.93 -7.31
CA GLU A 57 -16.28 -2.97 -6.97
C GLU A 57 -15.49 -3.76 -8.02
N LEU A 58 -16.00 -4.91 -8.46
CA LEU A 58 -15.38 -5.68 -9.54
C LEU A 58 -15.27 -4.86 -10.83
N VAL A 59 -16.32 -4.13 -11.20
CA VAL A 59 -16.30 -3.24 -12.37
C VAL A 59 -15.26 -2.13 -12.19
N LYS A 60 -15.16 -1.52 -11.00
CA LYS A 60 -14.15 -0.50 -10.69
C LYS A 60 -12.71 -1.05 -10.81
N LEU A 61 -12.51 -2.33 -10.50
CA LEU A 61 -11.22 -3.01 -10.63
C LEU A 61 -10.93 -3.47 -12.06
N SER A 62 -11.91 -3.41 -12.95
CA SER A 62 -11.80 -3.87 -14.34
C SER A 62 -11.41 -2.75 -15.29
N ASP A 63 -10.89 -3.12 -16.46
CA ASP A 63 -10.56 -2.15 -17.52
C ASP A 63 -11.63 -2.19 -18.61
N LEU A 64 -12.12 -1.03 -19.00
CA LEU A 64 -13.09 -0.89 -20.09
C LEU A 64 -12.41 -0.27 -21.30
N ALA A 65 -12.42 -1.01 -22.41
CA ALA A 65 -12.00 -0.51 -23.71
C ALA A 65 -13.23 -0.36 -24.63
N ILE A 66 -13.23 0.71 -25.42
CA ILE A 66 -14.24 0.96 -26.45
C ILE A 66 -13.54 1.16 -27.78
N TYR A 67 -14.01 0.47 -28.82
CA TYR A 67 -13.54 0.69 -30.18
C TYR A 67 -14.68 0.50 -31.18
N TYR A 68 -14.49 1.04 -32.38
CA TYR A 68 -15.43 0.93 -33.48
C TYR A 68 -14.84 0.03 -34.57
N ALA A 69 -15.56 -1.00 -34.96
CA ALA A 69 -15.16 -1.94 -36.00
C ALA A 69 -16.38 -2.55 -36.69
N ASN A 70 -16.33 -2.69 -38.01
CA ASN A 70 -17.38 -3.31 -38.83
C ASN A 70 -18.79 -2.75 -38.53
N ASP A 71 -18.92 -1.42 -38.52
CA ASP A 71 -20.16 -0.72 -38.20
C ASP A 71 -20.73 -0.96 -36.79
N ASN A 72 -19.94 -1.57 -35.90
CA ASN A 72 -20.31 -1.83 -34.52
C ASN A 72 -19.42 -1.06 -33.55
N ILE A 73 -20.02 -0.58 -32.46
CA ILE A 73 -19.26 -0.16 -31.27
C ILE A 73 -19.14 -1.36 -30.36
N VAL A 74 -17.90 -1.71 -30.03
CA VAL A 74 -17.58 -2.85 -29.16
C VAL A 74 -17.06 -2.33 -27.83
N PHE A 75 -17.66 -2.82 -26.75
CA PHE A 75 -17.24 -2.59 -25.38
C PHE A 75 -16.57 -3.87 -24.85
N ILE A 76 -15.32 -3.76 -24.42
CA ILE A 76 -14.58 -4.88 -23.81
C ILE A 76 -14.35 -4.54 -22.34
N LEU A 77 -14.99 -5.30 -21.46
CA LEU A 77 -14.70 -5.30 -20.04
C LEU A 77 -13.68 -6.40 -19.73
N THR A 78 -12.48 -5.99 -19.33
CA THR A 78 -11.40 -6.91 -18.94
C THR A 78 -11.42 -7.06 -17.43
N LEU A 79 -11.91 -8.21 -16.97
CA LEU A 79 -11.94 -8.57 -15.57
C LEU A 79 -10.55 -8.98 -15.10
N PRO A 80 -10.04 -8.43 -13.98
CA PRO A 80 -8.78 -8.89 -13.42
C PRO A 80 -8.96 -10.27 -12.77
N LEU A 81 -7.93 -11.10 -12.90
CA LEU A 81 -7.82 -12.36 -12.17
C LEU A 81 -6.73 -12.22 -11.12
N ILE A 82 -6.96 -12.83 -9.96
CA ILE A 82 -5.98 -12.91 -8.87
C ILE A 82 -5.55 -14.35 -8.64
N TYR A 83 -4.32 -14.51 -8.16
CA TYR A 83 -3.87 -15.78 -7.59
C TYR A 83 -4.36 -15.93 -6.16
N GLN A 84 -4.38 -17.17 -5.67
CA GLN A 84 -4.89 -17.51 -4.33
C GLN A 84 -4.11 -16.87 -3.15
N ASN A 85 -2.97 -16.22 -3.41
CA ASN A 85 -2.10 -15.70 -2.36
C ASN A 85 -2.35 -14.21 -2.12
N ASN A 86 -2.92 -13.90 -0.96
CA ASN A 86 -2.91 -12.55 -0.43
C ASN A 86 -1.56 -12.22 0.21
N PHE A 87 -1.05 -11.03 -0.10
CA PHE A 87 0.22 -10.52 0.42
C PHE A 87 0.01 -9.36 1.38
N ILE A 88 0.86 -9.28 2.39
CA ILE A 88 0.98 -8.12 3.27
C ILE A 88 2.26 -7.38 2.86
N LEU A 89 2.11 -6.11 2.50
CA LEU A 89 3.22 -5.24 2.16
C LEU A 89 3.75 -4.54 3.42
N TYR A 90 5.01 -4.77 3.73
CA TYR A 90 5.74 -4.09 4.80
C TYR A 90 6.66 -3.03 4.21
N ASN A 91 6.66 -1.84 4.83
CA ASN A 91 7.72 -0.85 4.66
C ASN A 91 8.79 -1.12 5.73
N LEU A 92 9.99 -1.47 5.30
CA LEU A 92 11.08 -1.91 6.17
C LEU A 92 11.86 -0.70 6.68
N ILE A 93 11.62 -0.36 7.95
CA ILE A 93 12.33 0.72 8.63
C ILE A 93 13.28 0.09 9.64
N PRO A 94 14.61 0.23 9.47
CA PRO A 94 15.57 -0.35 10.39
C PRO A 94 15.46 0.30 11.78
N LYS A 95 15.38 -0.55 12.80
CA LYS A 95 15.35 -0.14 14.20
C LYS A 95 16.75 -0.29 14.80
N PRO A 96 17.48 0.80 15.07
CA PRO A 96 18.77 0.73 15.73
C PRO A 96 18.65 0.35 17.22
N VAL A 97 19.66 -0.37 17.70
CA VAL A 97 19.90 -0.64 19.12
C VAL A 97 21.18 0.09 19.52
N CYS A 98 21.10 0.93 20.55
CA CYS A 98 22.19 1.82 20.94
C CYS A 98 22.72 1.50 22.33
N LYS A 99 24.04 1.59 22.47
CA LYS A 99 24.71 1.72 23.75
C LYS A 99 25.45 3.07 23.74
N GLU A 100 24.96 4.00 24.56
CA GLU A 100 25.37 5.41 24.49
C GLU A 100 25.12 6.00 23.09
N ASN A 101 26.15 6.51 22.41
CA ASN A 101 26.04 7.07 21.06
C ASN A 101 26.34 6.03 19.96
N ASN A 102 26.81 4.84 20.32
CA ASN A 102 27.17 3.80 19.36
C ASN A 102 25.97 2.90 19.15
N CYS A 103 25.47 2.90 17.92
CA CYS A 103 24.27 2.19 17.53
C CYS A 103 24.58 1.15 16.47
N VAL A 104 23.84 0.05 16.53
CA VAL A 104 23.88 -1.01 15.52
C VAL A 104 22.49 -1.19 14.97
N TYR A 105 22.37 -1.35 13.66
CA TYR A 105 21.11 -1.71 13.02
C TYR A 105 21.34 -2.71 11.89
N ILE A 106 20.29 -3.44 11.53
CA ILE A 106 20.29 -4.31 10.37
C ILE A 106 19.85 -3.49 9.17
N LYS A 107 20.67 -3.40 8.14
CA LYS A 107 20.36 -2.68 6.91
C LYS A 107 19.47 -3.55 6.02
N PRO A 108 18.24 -3.12 5.72
CA PRO A 108 17.39 -3.84 4.77
C PRO A 108 18.02 -3.79 3.38
N SER A 109 17.95 -4.90 2.66
CA SER A 109 18.39 -5.02 1.27
C SER A 109 17.47 -4.26 0.32
N ASN A 110 16.18 -4.19 0.65
CA ASN A 110 15.14 -3.49 -0.10
C ASN A 110 14.26 -2.69 0.88
N LYS A 111 13.57 -1.64 0.42
CA LYS A 111 12.71 -0.80 1.28
C LYS A 111 11.36 -1.45 1.59
N PHE A 112 10.85 -2.32 0.71
CA PHE A 112 9.57 -2.99 0.91
C PHE A 112 9.68 -4.50 0.75
N LEU A 113 8.86 -5.20 1.52
CA LEU A 113 8.70 -6.64 1.48
C LEU A 113 7.21 -6.99 1.43
N ALA A 114 6.78 -7.62 0.35
CA ALA A 114 5.48 -8.27 0.29
C ALA A 114 5.65 -9.73 0.68
N ILE A 115 4.93 -10.21 1.69
CA ILE A 115 4.96 -11.61 2.11
C ILE A 115 3.55 -12.20 2.13
N SER A 116 3.40 -13.43 1.64
CA SER A 116 2.11 -14.11 1.62
C SER A 116 1.63 -14.33 3.06
N ARG A 117 0.30 -14.41 3.27
CA ARG A 117 -0.25 -14.73 4.60
C ARG A 117 0.27 -16.07 5.16
N SER A 118 0.54 -17.04 4.28
CA SER A 118 1.16 -18.31 4.62
C SER A 118 2.65 -18.21 4.98
N LYS A 119 3.30 -17.07 4.70
CA LYS A 119 4.73 -16.82 4.83
C LYS A 119 5.62 -17.71 3.95
N GLU A 120 5.04 -18.35 2.94
CA GLU A 120 5.77 -19.26 2.03
C GLU A 120 6.35 -18.56 0.81
N HIS A 121 5.75 -17.44 0.39
CA HIS A 121 6.21 -16.66 -0.76
C HIS A 121 6.43 -15.21 -0.37
N TYR A 122 7.41 -14.58 -1.00
CA TYR A 122 7.65 -13.16 -0.85
C TYR A 122 8.10 -12.50 -2.15
N ALA A 123 7.99 -11.19 -2.21
CA ALA A 123 8.60 -10.33 -3.22
C ALA A 123 9.19 -9.10 -2.52
N THR A 124 10.28 -8.57 -3.06
CA THR A 124 10.95 -7.37 -2.53
C THR A 124 10.92 -6.23 -3.53
N TYR A 125 10.93 -5.00 -3.01
CA TYR A 125 10.87 -3.79 -3.83
C TYR A 125 11.76 -2.69 -3.24
N ASP A 126 12.57 -2.05 -4.08
CA ASP A 126 13.32 -0.85 -3.69
C ASP A 126 12.41 0.36 -3.54
N GLU A 127 11.37 0.43 -4.38
CA GLU A 127 10.31 1.43 -4.32
C GLU A 127 8.97 0.77 -4.65
N PHE A 128 7.91 1.25 -3.98
CA PHE A 128 6.56 0.75 -4.21
C PHE A 128 5.62 1.88 -4.64
N HIS A 129 5.21 1.84 -5.90
CA HIS A 129 4.32 2.84 -6.50
C HIS A 129 2.86 2.38 -6.39
N TYR A 130 2.19 2.85 -5.34
CA TYR A 130 0.77 2.58 -5.08
C TYR A 130 -0.14 2.97 -6.26
N THR A 131 0.27 3.93 -7.09
CA THR A 131 -0.45 4.38 -8.29
C THR A 131 -0.60 3.31 -9.36
N TYR A 132 0.21 2.25 -9.33
CA TYR A 132 0.06 1.12 -10.25
C TYR A 132 -0.96 0.09 -9.77
N CYS A 133 -1.43 0.20 -8.52
CA CYS A 133 -2.46 -0.66 -7.98
C CYS A 133 -3.85 -0.02 -8.14
N LYS A 134 -4.87 -0.86 -8.34
CA LYS A 134 -6.27 -0.45 -8.26
C LYS A 134 -6.75 -0.55 -6.82
N HIS A 135 -7.43 0.49 -6.35
CA HIS A 135 -7.92 0.58 -4.98
C HIS A 135 -9.31 -0.06 -4.84
N ALA A 136 -9.35 -1.21 -4.17
CA ALA A 136 -10.57 -1.77 -3.61
C ALA A 136 -10.83 -1.16 -2.22
N ARG A 137 -11.98 -1.47 -1.64
CA ARG A 137 -12.39 -1.04 -0.29
C ARG A 137 -11.48 -1.62 0.78
N GLU A 138 -11.16 -2.91 0.68
CA GLU A 138 -10.44 -3.66 1.72
C GLU A 138 -9.01 -4.05 1.32
N PHE A 139 -8.62 -3.85 0.06
CA PHE A 139 -7.31 -4.26 -0.45
C PHE A 139 -6.83 -3.42 -1.65
N LEU A 140 -5.56 -3.61 -2.01
CA LEU A 140 -4.98 -3.08 -3.23
C LEU A 140 -4.78 -4.23 -4.22
N LEU A 141 -5.33 -4.06 -5.42
CA LEU A 141 -5.08 -4.99 -6.53
C LEU A 141 -3.88 -4.48 -7.32
N CYS A 142 -2.74 -5.13 -7.16
CA CYS A 142 -1.49 -4.71 -7.78
C CYS A 142 -1.07 -5.69 -8.89
N PRO A 143 -0.47 -5.19 -9.98
CA PRO A 143 0.08 -6.05 -11.02
C PRO A 143 1.27 -6.86 -10.51
N GLU A 144 1.40 -8.11 -10.97
CA GLU A 144 2.56 -8.96 -10.69
C GLU A 144 3.75 -8.54 -11.56
N ILE A 145 4.46 -7.50 -11.12
CA ILE A 145 5.64 -6.96 -11.82
C ILE A 145 6.97 -7.51 -11.29
N HIS A 146 6.98 -8.07 -10.08
CA HIS A 146 8.17 -8.63 -9.44
C HIS A 146 8.01 -10.13 -9.24
N PRO A 147 9.07 -10.92 -9.40
CA PRO A 147 9.01 -12.37 -9.24
C PRO A 147 8.69 -12.75 -7.80
N LEU A 148 7.82 -13.74 -7.64
CA LEU A 148 7.58 -14.38 -6.35
C LEU A 148 8.71 -15.36 -6.02
N HIS A 149 9.17 -15.32 -4.77
CA HIS A 149 10.26 -16.15 -4.28
C HIS A 149 9.76 -17.12 -3.21
N PRO A 150 9.95 -18.43 -3.37
CA PRO A 150 9.72 -19.39 -2.31
C PRO A 150 10.71 -19.16 -1.16
N ARG A 151 10.20 -18.97 0.04
CA ARG A 151 11.00 -18.73 1.25
C ARG A 151 12.01 -19.84 1.50
N SER A 152 11.61 -21.10 1.32
CA SER A 152 12.44 -22.28 1.58
C SER A 152 13.71 -22.35 0.72
N ILE A 153 13.67 -21.74 -0.46
CA ILE A 153 14.78 -21.75 -1.43
C ILE A 153 15.64 -20.49 -1.28
N ARG A 154 15.03 -19.35 -0.93
CA ARG A 154 15.72 -18.05 -0.82
C ARG A 154 15.42 -17.36 0.52
N PRO A 155 16.05 -17.78 1.62
CA PRO A 155 15.83 -17.19 2.94
C PRO A 155 16.65 -15.91 3.13
N ILE A 156 16.14 -14.78 2.63
CA ILE A 156 16.77 -13.47 2.86
C ILE A 156 16.62 -13.02 4.32
N CYS A 157 17.50 -12.09 4.74
CA CYS A 157 17.55 -11.57 6.11
C CYS A 157 16.18 -11.15 6.64
N GLU A 158 15.45 -10.36 5.87
CA GLU A 158 14.17 -9.76 6.24
C GLU A 158 13.12 -10.82 6.54
N VAL A 159 13.07 -11.87 5.72
CA VAL A 159 12.12 -12.98 5.89
C VAL A 159 12.51 -13.86 7.08
N GLN A 160 13.81 -14.04 7.33
CA GLN A 160 14.30 -14.77 8.49
C GLN A 160 14.05 -14.01 9.80
N LEU A 161 14.21 -12.69 9.81
CA LEU A 161 13.91 -11.84 10.98
C LEU A 161 12.43 -11.86 11.36
N LEU A 162 11.52 -11.99 10.38
CA LEU A 162 10.08 -12.15 10.63
C LEU A 162 9.71 -13.48 11.32
N GLN A 163 10.67 -14.40 11.48
CA GLN A 163 10.52 -15.64 12.23
C GLN A 163 10.92 -15.48 13.71
N ASP A 164 11.28 -14.27 14.14
CA ASP A 164 11.76 -13.96 15.49
C ASP A 164 12.92 -14.87 15.94
N PRO A 165 14.04 -14.88 15.18
CA PRO A 165 15.17 -15.74 15.50
C PRO A 165 15.86 -15.26 16.77
N GLU A 166 16.39 -16.19 17.59
CA GLU A 166 17.14 -15.84 18.80
C GLU A 166 18.40 -15.01 18.52
N ASN A 167 19.03 -15.24 17.36
CA ASN A 167 20.24 -14.54 16.93
C ASN A 167 20.02 -13.91 15.55
N VAL A 168 20.73 -12.81 15.28
CA VAL A 168 20.72 -12.17 13.96
C VAL A 168 21.23 -13.16 12.90
N PRO A 169 20.44 -13.47 11.85
CA PRO A 169 20.86 -14.37 10.79
C PRO A 169 22.13 -13.89 10.06
N TYR A 170 22.96 -14.83 9.60
CA TYR A 170 24.18 -14.51 8.84
C TYR A 170 23.94 -13.82 7.50
N SER A 171 22.72 -13.92 6.96
CA SER A 171 22.30 -13.24 5.74
C SER A 171 22.11 -11.73 5.93
N CYS A 172 22.08 -11.25 7.18
CA CYS A 172 21.82 -9.86 7.51
C CYS A 172 23.10 -9.01 7.49
N GLU A 173 23.03 -7.88 6.78
CA GLU A 173 24.07 -6.85 6.83
C GLU A 173 23.88 -5.99 8.09
N THR A 174 24.85 -6.05 9.01
CA THR A 174 24.87 -5.23 10.23
C THR A 174 25.70 -3.96 10.02
N MET A 175 25.12 -2.82 10.39
CA MET A 175 25.74 -1.51 10.24
C MET A 175 25.97 -0.89 11.60
N HIS A 176 27.14 -0.26 11.77
CA HIS A 176 27.49 0.52 12.94
C HIS A 176 27.37 2.02 12.61
N VAL A 177 26.69 2.77 13.47
CA VAL A 177 26.49 4.21 13.30
C VAL A 177 26.63 4.93 14.63
N GLN A 178 27.21 6.12 14.61
CA GLN A 178 27.26 7.00 15.76
C GLN A 178 26.18 8.08 15.63
N ILE A 179 25.22 8.08 16.56
CA ILE A 179 24.13 9.07 16.55
C ILE A 179 24.60 10.32 17.29
N ALA A 180 24.89 11.37 16.52
CA ALA A 180 25.30 12.67 17.05
C ALA A 180 24.12 13.65 17.20
N THR A 181 23.11 13.51 16.34
CA THR A 181 21.89 14.35 16.35
C THR A 181 20.65 13.50 16.28
N THR A 182 19.52 14.07 16.71
CA THR A 182 18.24 13.41 16.58
C THR A 182 17.91 13.14 15.12
N ILE A 183 17.29 11.99 14.86
CA ILE A 183 16.79 11.60 13.56
C ILE A 183 15.29 11.39 13.71
N PHE A 184 14.50 11.99 12.82
CA PHE A 184 13.06 11.78 12.72
C PHE A 184 12.72 11.10 11.39
N HIS A 185 11.84 10.09 11.45
CA HIS A 185 11.31 9.39 10.29
C HIS A 185 9.78 9.43 10.34
N LYS A 186 9.15 10.19 9.43
CA LYS A 186 7.70 10.31 9.34
C LYS A 186 7.08 9.00 8.86
N LEU A 187 6.13 8.47 9.61
CA LEU A 187 5.32 7.33 9.20
C LEU A 187 4.35 7.75 8.09
N ARG A 188 4.26 6.92 7.05
CA ARG A 188 3.37 7.20 5.92
C ARG A 188 1.91 7.19 6.38
N PHE A 189 1.13 8.14 5.87
CA PHE A 189 -0.31 8.30 6.16
C PHE A 189 -0.63 8.56 7.64
N LYS A 190 0.35 8.98 8.43
CA LYS A 190 0.16 9.31 9.83
C LYS A 190 0.94 10.57 10.18
N ASN A 191 0.44 11.29 11.17
CA ASN A 191 1.18 12.36 11.83
C ASN A 191 1.96 11.79 13.01
N GLU A 192 2.70 10.71 12.73
CA GLU A 192 3.57 10.01 13.67
C GLU A 192 5.00 10.01 13.10
N TRP A 193 5.98 10.26 13.95
CA TRP A 193 7.40 10.17 13.61
C TRP A 193 8.09 9.18 14.54
N ILE A 194 8.79 8.22 13.96
CA ILE A 194 9.81 7.47 14.70
C ILE A 194 10.97 8.42 14.94
N TYR A 195 11.43 8.51 16.18
CA TYR A 195 12.62 9.30 16.51
C TYR A 195 13.67 8.43 17.17
N ILE A 196 14.93 8.84 17.00
CA ILE A 196 16.03 8.39 17.84
C ILE A 196 16.90 9.55 18.28
N THR A 197 17.12 9.66 19.60
CA THR A 197 17.94 10.71 20.20
C THR A 197 18.58 10.24 21.50
N LYS A 198 19.68 10.87 21.91
CA LYS A 198 20.21 10.69 23.26
C LYS A 198 19.32 11.42 24.28
N LYS A 199 19.04 12.69 24.01
CA LYS A 199 18.13 13.54 24.77
C LYS A 199 17.89 14.82 23.97
N GLU A 200 16.64 15.14 23.70
CA GLU A 200 16.26 16.40 23.05
C GLU A 200 14.94 16.91 23.62
N VAL A 201 14.80 18.23 23.73
CA VAL A 201 13.51 18.85 24.05
C VAL A 201 12.88 19.34 22.76
N ILE A 202 11.66 18.89 22.48
CA ILE A 202 10.83 19.36 21.37
C ILE A 202 9.73 20.26 21.91
N PHE A 203 9.52 21.40 21.24
CA PHE A 203 8.42 22.33 21.54
C PHE A 203 7.27 22.07 20.58
N VAL A 204 6.08 21.83 21.09
CA VAL A 204 4.87 21.63 20.29
C VAL A 204 3.98 22.85 20.44
N THR A 205 3.59 23.44 19.31
CA THR A 205 2.69 24.60 19.26
C THR A 205 1.51 24.25 18.36
N CYS A 206 0.29 24.48 18.84
CA CYS A 206 -0.94 24.19 18.10
C CYS A 206 -1.68 25.50 17.79
N ASP A 207 -2.38 25.58 16.66
CA ASP A 207 -3.04 26.82 16.23
C ASP A 207 -4.13 27.32 17.23
N GLU A 208 -4.74 26.41 17.99
CA GLU A 208 -5.77 26.74 18.98
C GLU A 208 -5.18 27.21 20.32
N ASP A 209 -3.94 26.80 20.64
CA ASP A 209 -3.28 27.07 21.91
C ASP A 209 -2.20 28.14 21.74
N LYS A 210 -2.36 29.28 22.42
CA LYS A 210 -1.31 30.32 22.47
C LYS A 210 -0.07 29.90 23.27
N GLU A 211 -0.11 28.75 23.93
CA GLU A 211 0.98 28.22 24.74
C GLU A 211 1.62 27.01 24.05
N SER A 212 2.95 26.95 24.11
CA SER A 212 3.72 25.82 23.56
C SER A 212 4.05 24.84 24.68
N THR A 213 3.83 23.55 24.43
CA THR A 213 4.21 22.49 25.36
C THR A 213 5.60 21.96 25.03
N SER A 214 6.42 21.68 26.06
CA SER A 214 7.74 21.08 25.88
C SER A 214 7.71 19.59 26.21
N HIS A 215 8.23 18.75 25.33
CA HIS A 215 8.37 17.31 25.55
C HIS A 215 9.85 16.92 25.49
N THR A 216 10.31 16.11 26.42
CA THR A 216 11.67 15.56 26.37
C THR A 216 11.64 14.18 25.71
N LEU A 217 12.38 14.04 24.61
CA LEU A 217 12.59 12.82 23.87
C LEU A 217 13.92 12.20 24.28
N GLU A 218 13.95 10.89 24.50
CA GLU A 218 15.14 10.12 24.89
C GLU A 218 15.04 8.69 24.33
N GLY A 219 16.16 8.17 23.84
CA GLY A 219 16.23 6.85 23.23
C GLY A 219 15.49 6.78 21.89
N LEU A 220 14.80 5.67 21.68
CA LEU A 220 13.98 5.41 20.50
C LEU A 220 12.50 5.45 20.89
N GLY A 221 11.69 6.19 20.14
CA GLY A 221 10.26 6.24 20.38
C GLY A 221 9.47 6.70 19.17
N ILE A 222 8.16 6.91 19.39
CA ILE A 222 7.26 7.50 18.42
C ILE A 222 6.66 8.75 19.05
N ILE A 223 6.68 9.85 18.30
CA ILE A 223 5.94 11.07 18.65
C ILE A 223 4.77 11.23 17.68
N SER A 224 3.59 11.51 18.21
CA SER A 224 2.37 11.78 17.44
C SER A 224 1.99 13.24 17.61
N LEU A 225 1.60 13.90 16.52
CA LEU A 225 1.14 15.29 16.50
C LEU A 225 -0.25 15.36 15.87
N ASN A 226 -1.11 16.21 16.44
CA ASN A 226 -2.39 16.54 15.82
C ASN A 226 -2.17 17.39 14.56
N GLU A 227 -3.15 17.43 13.67
CA GLU A 227 -3.06 18.11 12.37
C GLU A 227 -2.77 19.61 12.47
N THR A 228 -3.18 20.25 13.56
CA THR A 228 -3.01 21.69 13.84
C THR A 228 -1.74 22.01 14.62
N CYS A 229 -0.92 21.00 14.97
CA CYS A 229 0.23 21.17 15.85
C CYS A 229 1.56 21.01 15.10
N LYS A 230 2.53 21.88 15.35
CA LYS A 230 3.90 21.77 14.80
C LYS A 230 4.88 21.48 15.91
N GLY A 231 5.80 20.55 15.68
CA GLY A 231 6.90 20.24 16.58
C GLY A 231 8.18 20.93 16.14
N TYR A 232 8.85 21.65 17.03
CA TYR A 232 10.12 22.32 16.80
C TYR A 232 11.21 21.63 17.61
N ALA A 233 12.06 20.89 16.90
CA ALA A 233 13.28 20.30 17.43
C ALA A 233 14.47 21.24 17.16
N THR A 234 15.65 20.88 17.64
CA THR A 234 16.87 21.70 17.52
C THR A 234 17.24 21.98 16.05
N ARG A 235 17.00 21.00 15.16
CA ARG A 235 17.41 21.05 13.74
C ARG A 235 16.28 20.77 12.76
N ASP A 236 15.11 20.39 13.25
CA ASP A 236 14.01 19.88 12.44
C ASP A 236 12.68 20.51 12.87
N VAL A 237 11.77 20.66 11.92
CA VAL A 237 10.38 21.05 12.18
C VAL A 237 9.48 19.92 11.72
N LEU A 238 8.74 19.32 12.65
CA LEU A 238 7.77 18.28 12.39
C LEU A 238 6.44 18.92 11.99
N ILE A 239 6.09 18.78 10.72
CA ILE A 239 4.86 19.33 10.16
C ILE A 239 3.89 18.19 9.83
N PRO A 240 2.70 18.16 10.47
CA PRO A 240 1.61 17.26 10.09
C PRO A 240 1.26 17.40 8.61
N GLY A 241 0.94 16.26 8.00
CA GLY A 241 0.33 16.23 6.68
C GLY A 241 -1.17 16.07 6.85
N LYS A 242 -1.93 16.46 5.83
CA LYS A 242 -3.32 16.04 5.72
C LYS A 242 -3.33 14.51 5.56
N ILE A 243 -4.01 13.81 6.45
CA ILE A 243 -4.19 12.37 6.34
C ILE A 243 -5.47 12.18 5.52
N ASP A 244 -5.32 11.99 4.21
CA ASP A 244 -6.43 11.56 3.33
C ASP A 244 -6.55 10.02 3.35
#